data_AF-A0A954TBC1-F1
#
_entry.id   AF-A0A954TBC1-F1
#
_cell.length_a   1.000
_cell.length_b   1.000
_cell.length_c   1.000
_cell.angle_alpha   90.00
_cell.angle_beta   90.00
_cell.angle_gamma   90.00
#
_symmetry.space_group_name_H-M   'P 1'
#
loop_
_entity.id
_entity.type
_entity.pdbx_description
1 polymer ?
#
loop_
_entity_poly.entity_id
_entity_poly.type
_entity_poly.pdbx_seq_one_letter_code
_entity_poly.pdbx_strand_id
1 'polypeptide(L)'
;MRTIISGCLFTFMLACAGCSADVADEAVQRDAEKQTSPDSAAEPGQPDTEGGSPDAGPQQSAPASGELAKIQQELRQHALPAIRITPLKVPPATPWQSRFGGVPYWPKSQPLPTTPEGKPLHLLAQINFSEAPHIPEYPAEGILQIFIADNDVYGLEFRSEERTQAEINRNPNGYKVIYHAEPEMDATKLLTEAPTPESFPVTGTYSLQFEKTQDPLSISDVRFSRLIKGSSELPDEVWDKLSRDYSGGGSKICGHAFFTQNDPRAKAKGEVAQGEWILLLQIDSEFKEGISINWGDSGVGNVFIRPADLAKKDFSNVWYNWDCY
;
A
#
# COMPACT_ATOMS: atom_id res chain seq x y z
N MET A 1 -12.39 -34.11 41.91
CA MET A 1 -11.34 -35.15 42.06
C MET A 1 -11.35 -36.00 40.79
N ARG A 2 -10.24 -35.95 40.04
CA ARG A 2 -9.73 -36.94 39.07
C ARG A 2 -10.55 -37.34 37.81
N THR A 3 -10.23 -36.65 36.71
CA THR A 3 -9.49 -37.09 35.50
C THR A 3 -9.76 -38.46 34.79
N ILE A 4 -9.82 -38.38 33.44
CA ILE A 4 -9.22 -39.23 32.36
C ILE A 4 -10.12 -40.05 31.40
N ILE A 5 -10.17 -39.56 30.14
CA ILE A 5 -9.89 -40.16 28.79
C ILE A 5 -10.46 -41.54 28.40
N SER A 6 -11.17 -41.57 27.25
CA SER A 6 -10.97 -42.47 26.08
C SER A 6 -12.08 -42.12 25.06
N GLY A 7 -11.91 -41.91 23.75
CA GLY A 7 -10.93 -42.39 22.78
C GLY A 7 -11.74 -42.90 21.57
N CYS A 8 -11.83 -42.12 20.49
CA CYS A 8 -12.34 -42.60 19.21
C CYS A 8 -11.44 -42.09 18.08
N LEU A 9 -10.49 -42.95 17.69
CA LEU A 9 -9.84 -42.94 16.39
C LEU A 9 -10.90 -43.31 15.34
N PHE A 10 -11.07 -42.46 14.33
CA PHE A 10 -11.52 -42.91 13.01
C PHE A 10 -10.57 -42.33 11.96
N THR A 11 -9.79 -43.24 11.40
CA THR A 11 -8.94 -43.08 10.23
C THR A 11 -9.82 -42.92 8.99
N PHE A 12 -9.59 -41.90 8.18
CA PHE A 12 -9.93 -41.94 6.75
C PHE A 12 -8.78 -41.29 5.96
N MET A 13 -7.90 -42.14 5.45
CA MET A 13 -7.14 -41.84 4.23
C MET A 13 -8.08 -42.08 3.05
N LEU A 14 -8.24 -41.09 2.17
CA LEU A 14 -8.42 -41.37 0.75
C LEU A 14 -7.94 -40.17 -0.08
N ALA A 15 -7.07 -40.49 -1.02
CA ALA A 15 -6.52 -39.60 -2.03
C ALA A 15 -7.50 -39.40 -3.20
N CYS A 16 -7.44 -38.23 -3.84
CA CYS A 16 -7.64 -37.96 -5.28
C CYS A 16 -7.20 -36.50 -5.51
N ALA A 17 -6.11 -36.19 -6.23
CA ALA A 17 -5.95 -36.24 -7.69
C ALA A 17 -6.81 -35.18 -8.43
N GLY A 18 -6.13 -34.14 -8.91
CA GLY A 18 -6.35 -33.53 -10.23
C GLY A 18 -7.49 -32.52 -10.38
N CYS A 19 -7.14 -31.24 -10.39
CA CYS A 19 -7.58 -30.35 -11.46
C CYS A 19 -6.56 -29.24 -11.70
N SER A 20 -6.08 -29.19 -12.94
CA SER A 20 -5.12 -28.25 -13.50
C SER A 20 -5.59 -26.80 -13.40
N ALA A 21 -4.65 -25.91 -13.09
CA ALA A 21 -4.73 -24.50 -13.46
C ALA A 21 -3.39 -24.14 -14.12
N ASP A 22 -3.27 -24.48 -15.40
CA ASP A 22 -2.27 -23.92 -16.30
C ASP A 22 -2.69 -22.50 -16.72
N VAL A 23 -1.67 -21.68 -16.95
CA VAL A 23 -1.67 -20.37 -17.61
C VAL A 23 -2.01 -19.15 -16.73
N ALA A 24 -1.11 -18.81 -15.81
CA ALA A 24 -0.96 -17.44 -15.30
C ALA A 24 0.47 -17.11 -14.82
N ASP A 25 1.51 -17.79 -15.31
CA ASP A 25 2.84 -17.79 -14.68
C ASP A 25 3.99 -17.18 -15.51
N GLU A 26 3.71 -16.59 -16.68
CA GLU A 26 4.81 -16.17 -17.59
C GLU A 26 5.28 -14.70 -17.47
N ALA A 27 4.60 -13.85 -16.68
CA ALA A 27 4.96 -12.43 -16.60
C ALA A 27 5.82 -12.07 -15.37
N VAL A 28 5.85 -12.90 -14.32
CA VAL A 28 6.53 -12.58 -13.05
C VAL A 28 7.85 -13.35 -12.88
N GLN A 29 8.08 -14.43 -13.64
CA GLN A 29 9.30 -15.23 -13.55
C GLN A 29 10.53 -14.67 -14.30
N ARG A 30 10.40 -13.58 -15.08
CA ARG A 30 11.52 -13.08 -15.90
C ARG A 30 12.63 -12.37 -15.11
N ASP A 31 12.37 -11.94 -13.87
CA ASP A 31 13.35 -11.16 -13.09
C ASP A 31 14.15 -11.98 -12.06
N ALA A 32 13.82 -13.26 -11.82
CA ALA A 32 14.44 -14.05 -10.75
C ALA A 32 15.70 -14.86 -11.14
N GLU A 33 16.05 -14.98 -12.44
CA GLU A 33 17.11 -15.90 -12.90
C GLU A 33 18.45 -15.26 -13.32
N LYS A 34 18.68 -13.96 -13.10
CA LYS A 34 19.95 -13.32 -13.48
C LYS A 34 20.71 -12.67 -12.32
N GLN A 35 20.95 -13.41 -11.24
CA GLN A 35 22.05 -13.11 -10.32
C GLN A 35 22.74 -14.38 -9.81
N THR A 36 23.65 -14.93 -10.61
CA THR A 36 24.84 -15.61 -10.08
C THR A 36 26.04 -15.38 -11.00
N SER A 37 27.14 -14.90 -10.44
CA SER A 37 28.49 -14.90 -11.03
C SER A 37 29.48 -14.99 -9.88
N PRO A 38 30.60 -15.73 -10.05
CA PRO A 38 31.80 -15.44 -9.30
C PRO A 38 32.99 -15.09 -10.21
N ASP A 39 33.73 -14.08 -9.73
CA ASP A 39 35.12 -13.67 -9.96
C ASP A 39 36.01 -14.36 -11.00
N SER A 40 36.70 -13.55 -11.81
CA SER A 40 38.19 -13.53 -11.84
C SER A 40 38.75 -12.26 -12.50
N ALA A 41 39.90 -11.82 -12.01
CA ALA A 41 40.60 -10.57 -12.32
C ALA A 41 41.61 -10.68 -13.48
N ALA A 42 41.83 -9.56 -14.20
CA ALA A 42 43.15 -8.96 -14.54
C ALA A 42 43.07 -8.03 -15.80
N GLU A 43 43.64 -6.82 -15.67
CA GLU A 43 43.91 -5.79 -16.73
C GLU A 43 45.13 -6.15 -17.63
N PRO A 44 45.65 -5.25 -18.52
CA PRO A 44 45.03 -4.61 -19.69
C PRO A 44 45.89 -4.78 -20.98
N GLY A 45 45.31 -4.52 -22.15
CA GLY A 45 46.07 -4.44 -23.41
C GLY A 45 45.35 -3.63 -24.50
N GLN A 46 46.02 -2.61 -25.03
CA GLN A 46 45.70 -1.79 -26.21
C GLN A 46 46.96 -1.77 -27.10
N PRO A 47 46.94 -1.33 -28.39
CA PRO A 47 45.81 -0.93 -29.26
C PRO A 47 45.95 -1.46 -30.73
N ASP A 48 45.16 -0.86 -31.65
CA ASP A 48 45.34 -0.78 -33.13
C ASP A 48 44.78 -1.97 -33.97
N THR A 49 44.04 -1.85 -35.08
CA THR A 49 43.79 -0.80 -36.09
C THR A 49 42.59 -1.18 -36.99
N GLU A 50 41.92 -0.16 -37.54
CA GLU A 50 41.20 0.00 -38.83
C GLU A 50 40.46 -1.17 -39.56
N GLY A 51 39.23 -0.87 -40.02
CA GLY A 51 38.60 -1.56 -41.16
C GLY A 51 37.09 -1.34 -41.24
N GLY A 52 36.63 -0.42 -42.09
CA GLY A 52 35.21 -0.07 -42.22
C GLY A 52 34.37 -1.00 -43.09
N SER A 53 33.05 -1.01 -42.83
CA SER A 53 32.03 -0.90 -43.88
C SER A 53 30.68 -0.44 -43.29
N PRO A 54 29.91 0.39 -44.02
CA PRO A 54 28.65 0.94 -43.56
C PRO A 54 27.48 0.09 -44.08
N ASP A 55 26.62 -0.39 -43.19
CA ASP A 55 25.23 -0.67 -43.57
C ASP A 55 24.33 -0.55 -42.34
N ALA A 56 24.11 0.69 -41.91
CA ALA A 56 23.02 1.02 -41.01
C ALA A 56 21.81 1.40 -41.89
N GLY A 57 21.04 0.39 -42.28
CA GLY A 57 19.66 0.62 -42.69
C GLY A 57 18.90 1.34 -41.56
N PRO A 58 17.94 2.22 -41.86
CA PRO A 58 17.24 2.98 -40.83
C PRO A 58 16.37 2.02 -40.01
N GLN A 59 16.87 1.57 -38.85
CA GLN A 59 16.00 1.02 -37.82
C GLN A 59 15.15 2.18 -37.29
N GLN A 60 13.88 2.14 -37.66
CA GLN A 60 12.84 3.06 -37.24
C GLN A 60 12.70 3.02 -35.71
N SER A 61 13.36 3.95 -35.01
CA SER A 61 13.18 4.21 -33.57
C SER A 61 12.00 5.15 -33.26
N ALA A 62 11.10 5.37 -34.23
CA ALA A 62 10.02 6.33 -34.14
C ALA A 62 8.66 5.84 -33.55
N PRO A 63 8.27 4.55 -33.54
CA PRO A 63 6.93 4.17 -33.08
C PRO A 63 6.73 4.26 -31.55
N ALA A 64 7.71 3.84 -30.75
CA ALA A 64 7.56 3.77 -29.29
C ALA A 64 7.49 5.14 -28.61
N SER A 65 8.18 6.15 -29.13
CA SER A 65 8.14 7.50 -28.56
C SER A 65 6.77 8.18 -28.73
N GLY A 66 6.09 7.94 -29.85
CA GLY A 66 4.76 8.50 -30.14
C GLY A 66 3.64 7.86 -29.34
N GLU A 67 3.69 6.53 -29.13
CA GLU A 67 2.73 5.81 -28.30
C GLU A 67 2.89 6.16 -26.82
N LEU A 68 4.13 6.15 -26.31
CA LEU A 68 4.42 6.53 -24.92
C LEU A 68 3.91 7.94 -24.61
N ALA A 69 4.17 8.92 -25.49
CA ALA A 69 3.74 10.30 -25.27
C ALA A 69 2.21 10.42 -25.15
N LYS A 70 1.45 9.64 -25.95
CA LYS A 70 -0.02 9.59 -25.87
C LYS A 70 -0.47 9.00 -24.54
N ILE A 71 0.11 7.86 -24.12
CA ILE A 71 -0.23 7.24 -22.84
C ILE A 71 0.07 8.21 -21.69
N GLN A 72 1.26 8.82 -21.66
CA GLN A 72 1.63 9.79 -20.62
C GLN A 72 0.70 11.01 -20.59
N GLN A 73 0.16 11.43 -21.74
CA GLN A 73 -0.85 12.48 -21.78
C GLN A 73 -2.17 12.01 -21.15
N GLU A 74 -2.65 10.81 -21.50
CA GLU A 74 -3.86 10.22 -20.93
C GLU A 74 -3.75 10.08 -19.39
N LEU A 75 -2.61 9.58 -18.88
CA LEU A 75 -2.41 9.43 -17.43
C LEU A 75 -2.43 10.77 -16.69
N ARG A 76 -1.89 11.83 -17.30
CA ARG A 76 -1.90 13.19 -16.75
C ARG A 76 -3.28 13.84 -16.81
N GLN A 77 -4.08 13.55 -17.84
CA GLN A 77 -5.46 14.04 -17.95
C GLN A 77 -6.38 13.41 -16.90
N HIS A 78 -6.03 12.22 -16.39
CA HIS A 78 -6.73 11.53 -15.31
C HIS A 78 -6.08 11.73 -13.95
N ALA A 79 -5.25 12.77 -13.79
CA ALA A 79 -4.65 13.10 -12.50
C ALA A 79 -5.70 13.48 -11.46
N LEU A 80 -5.49 13.05 -10.21
CA LEU A 80 -6.31 13.41 -9.07
C LEU A 80 -5.55 14.35 -8.13
N PRO A 81 -6.25 15.27 -7.43
CA PRO A 81 -5.65 15.99 -6.30
C PRO A 81 -5.17 15.00 -5.23
N ALA A 82 -3.97 15.22 -4.72
CA ALA A 82 -3.40 14.43 -3.64
C ALA A 82 -2.58 15.30 -2.69
N ILE A 83 -2.25 14.74 -1.54
CA ILE A 83 -1.34 15.34 -0.56
C ILE A 83 -0.18 14.37 -0.38
N ARG A 84 1.01 14.75 -0.85
CA ARG A 84 2.24 14.01 -0.57
C ARG A 84 2.56 14.14 0.91
N ILE A 85 2.95 13.03 1.51
CA ILE A 85 3.43 12.96 2.89
C ILE A 85 4.93 12.69 2.87
N THR A 86 5.68 13.51 3.59
CA THR A 86 7.10 13.25 3.89
C THR A 86 7.24 13.02 5.40
N PRO A 87 7.61 11.81 5.85
CA PRO A 87 7.89 11.55 7.27
C PRO A 87 9.23 12.17 7.68
N LEU A 88 9.27 12.77 8.87
CA LEU A 88 10.46 13.39 9.44
C LEU A 88 10.86 12.70 10.73
N LYS A 89 12.16 12.46 10.94
CA LYS A 89 12.73 11.85 12.16
C LYS A 89 12.77 12.85 13.32
N VAL A 90 11.62 13.42 13.64
CA VAL A 90 11.38 14.29 14.77
C VAL A 90 10.03 13.90 15.36
N PRO A 91 9.94 13.66 16.68
CA PRO A 91 8.67 13.34 17.29
C PRO A 91 7.72 14.54 17.23
N PRO A 92 6.41 14.31 17.15
CA PRO A 92 5.42 15.38 17.24
C PRO A 92 5.52 16.08 18.61
N ALA A 93 5.45 17.41 18.59
CA ALA A 93 5.53 18.26 19.77
C ALA A 93 4.26 18.23 20.64
N THR A 94 3.12 17.85 20.06
CA THR A 94 1.84 17.76 20.78
C THR A 94 1.10 16.45 20.45
N PRO A 95 0.16 15.98 21.30
CA PRO A 95 -0.60 14.75 21.05
C PRO A 95 -1.44 14.77 19.77
N TRP A 96 -1.91 15.93 19.33
CA TRP A 96 -2.80 16.06 18.18
C TRP A 96 -2.09 16.00 16.83
N GLN A 97 -0.78 16.27 16.81
CA GLN A 97 -0.03 16.36 15.56
C GLN A 97 0.00 15.07 14.76
N SER A 98 -0.06 15.24 13.43
CA SER A 98 0.02 14.15 12.47
C SER A 98 1.33 13.39 12.63
N ARG A 99 1.26 12.06 12.58
CA ARG A 99 2.41 11.17 12.76
C ARG A 99 2.23 9.82 12.10
N PHE A 100 3.34 9.14 11.83
CA PHE A 100 3.39 7.69 11.72
C PHE A 100 3.98 7.09 12.99
N GLY A 101 3.36 6.01 13.48
CA GLY A 101 3.76 5.32 14.70
C GLY A 101 3.62 6.16 15.99
N GLY A 102 4.09 5.57 17.10
CA GLY A 102 4.16 6.24 18.40
C GLY A 102 2.86 6.29 19.20
N VAL A 103 2.83 7.18 20.19
CA VAL A 103 1.67 7.34 21.09
C VAL A 103 0.54 8.08 20.35
N PRO A 104 -0.67 7.52 20.28
CA PRO A 104 -1.83 8.19 19.66
C PRO A 104 -2.35 9.33 20.52
N TYR A 105 -2.98 10.32 19.89
CA TYR A 105 -4.02 11.10 20.56
C TYR A 105 -5.08 10.12 21.07
N TRP A 106 -5.29 10.05 22.39
CA TRP A 106 -6.31 9.16 22.95
C TRP A 106 -6.74 9.63 24.35
N PRO A 107 -8.05 9.80 24.62
CA PRO A 107 -8.53 10.13 25.96
C PRO A 107 -8.27 9.00 26.96
N LYS A 108 -7.70 9.32 28.14
CA LYS A 108 -7.43 8.36 29.24
C LYS A 108 -8.65 7.58 29.71
N SER A 109 -9.85 8.13 29.53
CA SER A 109 -11.11 7.52 29.94
C SER A 109 -11.63 6.46 28.97
N GLN A 110 -11.00 6.27 27.81
CA GLN A 110 -11.43 5.33 26.78
C GLN A 110 -10.43 4.17 26.68
N PRO A 111 -10.90 2.91 26.57
CA PRO A 111 -10.00 1.79 26.32
C PRO A 111 -9.34 1.95 24.94
N LEU A 112 -8.05 1.62 24.83
CA LEU A 112 -7.39 1.56 23.53
C LEU A 112 -8.04 0.49 22.64
N PRO A 113 -8.00 0.64 21.31
CA PRO A 113 -8.49 -0.38 20.39
C PRO A 113 -7.75 -1.71 20.56
N THR A 114 -8.49 -2.82 20.52
CA THR A 114 -7.92 -4.18 20.62
C THR A 114 -8.44 -5.09 19.52
N THR A 115 -7.74 -6.20 19.28
CA THR A 115 -8.28 -7.35 18.55
C THR A 115 -9.41 -8.02 19.35
N PRO A 116 -10.21 -8.92 18.75
CA PRO A 116 -11.23 -9.69 19.48
C PRO A 116 -10.68 -10.51 20.66
N GLU A 117 -9.42 -10.91 20.59
CA GLU A 117 -8.70 -11.66 21.64
C GLU A 117 -8.18 -10.74 22.76
N GLY A 118 -8.43 -9.43 22.66
CA GLY A 118 -8.03 -8.44 23.66
C GLY A 118 -6.58 -7.98 23.55
N LYS A 119 -5.86 -8.31 22.46
CA LYS A 119 -4.51 -7.80 22.21
C LYS A 119 -4.58 -6.34 21.75
N PRO A 120 -3.68 -5.44 22.19
CA PRO A 120 -3.65 -4.07 21.71
C PRO A 120 -3.50 -3.98 20.19
N LEU A 121 -4.22 -3.05 19.57
CA LEU A 121 -3.86 -2.55 18.25
C LEU A 121 -2.95 -1.33 18.44
N HIS A 122 -1.99 -1.16 17.53
CA HIS A 122 -0.97 -0.12 17.62
C HIS A 122 -1.19 0.92 16.52
N LEU A 123 -0.86 2.18 16.83
CA LEU A 123 -1.04 3.28 15.90
C LEU A 123 -0.10 3.11 14.69
N LEU A 124 -0.68 2.95 13.51
CA LEU A 124 0.04 3.02 12.24
C LEU A 124 0.23 4.48 11.83
N ALA A 125 -0.87 5.23 11.80
CA ALA A 125 -0.88 6.63 11.37
C ALA A 125 -1.96 7.44 12.10
N GLN A 126 -1.65 8.70 12.34
CA GLN A 126 -2.59 9.73 12.76
C GLN A 126 -2.45 10.93 11.83
N ILE A 127 -3.57 11.40 11.30
CA ILE A 127 -3.65 12.58 10.42
C ILE A 127 -4.58 13.59 11.09
N ASN A 128 -4.03 14.75 11.44
CA ASN A 128 -4.81 15.91 11.82
C ASN A 128 -5.12 16.71 10.56
N PHE A 129 -6.39 16.69 10.12
CA PHE A 129 -6.76 17.32 8.84
C PHE A 129 -6.53 18.83 8.83
N SER A 130 -6.46 19.47 10.00
CA SER A 130 -6.14 20.90 10.10
C SER A 130 -4.68 21.23 9.76
N GLU A 131 -3.78 20.24 9.69
CA GLU A 131 -2.37 20.41 9.34
C GLU A 131 -2.08 20.19 7.85
N ALA A 132 -2.97 19.49 7.15
CA ALA A 132 -2.79 19.15 5.75
C ALA A 132 -3.51 20.17 4.83
N PRO A 133 -3.00 20.45 3.62
CA PRO A 133 -3.73 21.24 2.65
C PRO A 133 -5.11 20.66 2.37
N HIS A 134 -6.16 21.49 2.40
CA HIS A 134 -7.51 20.99 2.17
C HIS A 134 -7.72 20.48 0.73
N ILE A 135 -8.28 19.27 0.65
CA ILE A 135 -8.79 18.65 -0.57
C ILE A 135 -10.32 18.62 -0.43
N PRO A 136 -11.07 19.07 -1.46
CA PRO A 136 -12.52 18.93 -1.49
C PRO A 136 -12.96 17.50 -1.14
N GLU A 137 -14.15 17.35 -0.59
CA GLU A 137 -14.72 16.06 -0.13
C GLU A 137 -14.04 15.39 1.08
N TYR A 138 -12.82 15.76 1.46
CA TYR A 138 -12.15 15.27 2.68
C TYR A 138 -12.45 16.19 3.87
N PRO A 139 -12.40 15.70 5.13
CA PRO A 139 -12.56 16.57 6.29
C PRO A 139 -11.53 17.72 6.30
N ALA A 140 -11.97 18.92 6.68
CA ALA A 140 -11.08 20.08 6.84
C ALA A 140 -10.42 20.12 8.24
N GLU A 141 -10.96 19.38 9.20
CA GLU A 141 -10.52 19.34 10.59
C GLU A 141 -10.82 17.96 11.20
N GLY A 142 -10.36 17.76 12.43
CA GLY A 142 -10.47 16.50 13.16
C GLY A 142 -9.29 15.56 12.90
N ILE A 143 -9.23 14.50 13.70
CA ILE A 143 -8.10 13.56 13.73
C ILE A 143 -8.54 12.19 13.24
N LEU A 144 -7.97 11.73 12.13
CA LEU A 144 -8.08 10.36 11.64
C LEU A 144 -6.95 9.52 12.21
N GLN A 145 -7.25 8.31 12.67
CA GLN A 145 -6.26 7.35 13.16
C GLN A 145 -6.49 5.99 12.54
N ILE A 146 -5.40 5.30 12.23
CA ILE A 146 -5.39 3.92 11.75
C ILE A 146 -4.57 3.11 12.74
N PHE A 147 -5.19 2.08 13.29
CA PHE A 147 -4.56 1.12 14.18
C PHE A 147 -4.54 -0.25 13.53
N ILE A 148 -3.43 -0.98 13.66
CA ILE A 148 -3.29 -2.34 13.12
C ILE A 148 -2.71 -3.28 14.19
N ALA A 149 -2.96 -4.58 14.03
CA ALA A 149 -2.44 -5.60 14.92
C ALA A 149 -0.94 -5.79 14.70
N ASP A 150 -0.23 -6.02 15.80
CA ASP A 150 1.16 -6.49 15.79
C ASP A 150 1.17 -8.01 15.57
N ASN A 151 1.25 -8.40 14.30
CA ASN A 151 1.36 -9.78 13.87
C ASN A 151 2.16 -9.88 12.56
N ASP A 152 2.39 -11.11 12.13
CA ASP A 152 3.11 -11.53 10.94
C ASP A 152 2.53 -11.00 9.61
N VAL A 153 1.29 -10.52 9.62
CA VAL A 153 0.62 -9.95 8.44
C VAL A 153 0.16 -8.51 8.65
N TYR A 154 0.71 -7.81 9.63
CA TYR A 154 0.42 -6.39 9.95
C TYR A 154 -1.08 -6.07 10.02
N GLY A 155 -1.86 -6.97 10.62
CA GLY A 155 -3.31 -6.80 10.80
C GLY A 155 -4.14 -7.00 9.52
N LEU A 156 -3.55 -7.42 8.40
CA LEU A 156 -4.28 -7.74 7.18
C LEU A 156 -5.16 -8.97 7.39
N GLU A 157 -6.40 -8.89 6.90
CA GLU A 157 -7.34 -10.01 6.92
C GLU A 157 -7.65 -10.45 5.50
N PHE A 158 -7.45 -11.74 5.22
CA PHE A 158 -7.72 -12.34 3.93
C PHE A 158 -9.16 -12.79 3.82
N ARG A 159 -9.73 -12.65 2.62
CA ARG A 159 -11.02 -13.25 2.26
C ARG A 159 -10.97 -14.77 2.47
N SER A 160 -12.04 -15.33 2.99
CA SER A 160 -12.23 -16.77 3.11
C SER A 160 -13.68 -17.14 2.81
N GLU A 161 -14.01 -18.43 2.86
CA GLU A 161 -15.40 -18.90 2.80
C GLU A 161 -16.24 -18.38 3.97
N GLU A 162 -15.61 -18.07 5.10
CA GLU A 162 -16.27 -17.62 6.33
C GLU A 162 -16.39 -16.09 6.43
N ARG A 163 -15.53 -15.35 5.72
CA ARG A 163 -15.41 -13.89 5.81
C ARG A 163 -15.20 -13.29 4.42
N THR A 164 -16.22 -12.63 3.90
CA THR A 164 -16.13 -11.85 2.67
C THR A 164 -15.37 -10.54 2.89
N GLN A 165 -14.83 -9.94 1.82
CA GLN A 165 -14.16 -8.63 1.91
C GLN A 165 -15.11 -7.55 2.49
N ALA A 166 -16.38 -7.58 2.12
CA ALA A 166 -17.35 -6.61 2.59
C ALA A 166 -17.65 -6.75 4.10
N GLU A 167 -17.53 -7.94 4.67
CA GLU A 167 -17.62 -8.17 6.11
C GLU A 167 -16.33 -7.73 6.82
N ILE A 168 -15.17 -8.04 6.22
CA ILE A 168 -13.87 -7.58 6.72
C ILE A 168 -13.82 -6.06 6.81
N ASN A 169 -14.24 -5.34 5.76
CA ASN A 169 -14.18 -3.89 5.73
C ASN A 169 -15.06 -3.21 6.79
N ARG A 170 -16.19 -3.84 7.18
CA ARG A 170 -17.14 -3.29 8.17
C ARG A 170 -16.82 -3.70 9.60
N ASN A 171 -16.23 -4.87 9.78
CA ASN A 171 -15.85 -5.38 11.09
C ASN A 171 -14.52 -6.14 11.02
N PRO A 172 -13.42 -5.40 10.88
CA PRO A 172 -12.09 -5.98 10.93
C PRO A 172 -11.71 -6.36 12.36
N ASN A 173 -11.04 -7.51 12.49
CA ASN A 173 -10.37 -8.00 13.68
C ASN A 173 -8.94 -7.46 13.79
N GLY A 174 -8.26 -7.26 12.66
CA GLY A 174 -6.83 -6.94 12.59
C GLY A 174 -6.50 -5.45 12.53
N TYR A 175 -7.49 -4.58 12.30
CA TYR A 175 -7.29 -3.13 12.23
C TYR A 175 -8.51 -2.36 12.69
N LYS A 176 -8.35 -1.06 12.98
CA LYS A 176 -9.43 -0.10 13.24
C LYS A 176 -9.08 1.25 12.65
N VAL A 177 -10.06 1.91 12.04
CA VAL A 177 -9.94 3.30 11.58
C VAL A 177 -10.92 4.14 12.38
N ILE A 178 -10.42 5.18 13.03
CA ILE A 178 -11.17 5.98 13.99
C ILE A 178 -11.00 7.44 13.61
N TYR A 179 -12.12 8.17 13.59
CA TYR A 179 -12.12 9.61 13.32
C TYR A 179 -12.71 10.36 14.50
N HIS A 180 -11.95 11.31 15.03
CA HIS A 180 -12.36 12.23 16.07
C HIS A 180 -12.67 13.58 15.44
N ALA A 181 -13.96 13.84 15.21
CA ALA A 181 -14.42 15.12 14.65
C ALA A 181 -14.08 16.30 15.59
N GLU A 182 -14.23 16.08 16.89
CA GLU A 182 -14.00 17.08 17.94
C GLU A 182 -12.98 16.51 18.96
N PRO A 183 -11.66 16.68 18.72
CA PRO A 183 -10.66 16.17 19.63
C PRO A 183 -10.66 16.94 20.97
N GLU A 184 -10.43 16.22 22.08
CA GLU A 184 -10.20 16.79 23.41
C GLU A 184 -8.91 17.60 23.40
N MET A 185 -9.00 18.87 23.81
CA MET A 185 -7.90 19.83 23.73
C MET A 185 -7.11 19.98 25.04
N ASP A 186 -7.57 19.35 26.13
CA ASP A 186 -6.85 19.27 27.39
C ASP A 186 -5.85 18.09 27.37
N ALA A 187 -4.57 18.40 27.14
CA ALA A 187 -3.49 17.41 27.11
C ALA A 187 -3.39 16.57 28.41
N THR A 188 -3.85 17.08 29.56
CA THR A 188 -3.78 16.35 30.83
C THR A 188 -4.71 15.14 30.86
N LYS A 189 -5.74 15.14 29.99
CA LYS A 189 -6.69 14.03 29.82
C LYS A 189 -6.27 13.01 28.77
N LEU A 190 -5.14 13.22 28.09
CA LEU A 190 -4.69 12.38 26.99
C LEU A 190 -3.58 11.42 27.43
N LEU A 191 -3.53 10.24 26.80
CA LEU A 191 -2.44 9.29 27.00
C LEU A 191 -1.08 9.94 26.70
N THR A 192 -0.09 9.58 27.51
CA THR A 192 1.32 9.97 27.33
C THR A 192 2.19 8.79 26.93
N GLU A 193 1.64 7.58 27.02
CA GLU A 193 2.29 6.32 26.70
C GLU A 193 1.27 5.35 26.11
N ALA A 194 1.74 4.41 25.30
CA ALA A 194 0.96 3.34 24.71
C ALA A 194 1.84 2.08 24.57
N PRO A 195 1.24 0.87 24.47
CA PRO A 195 2.01 -0.34 24.19
C PRO A 195 2.84 -0.22 22.92
N THR A 196 4.11 -0.63 22.98
CA THR A 196 5.01 -0.66 21.84
C THR A 196 4.84 -2.00 21.10
N PRO A 197 4.66 -1.99 19.76
CA PRO A 197 4.65 -3.21 18.98
C PRO A 197 6.07 -3.77 18.79
N GLU A 198 6.19 -5.08 18.58
CA GLU A 198 7.46 -5.78 18.33
C GLU A 198 7.75 -5.93 16.83
N SER A 199 6.77 -6.36 16.04
CA SER A 199 6.90 -6.66 14.61
C SER A 199 5.95 -5.79 13.79
N PHE A 200 6.36 -4.53 13.60
CA PHE A 200 5.51 -3.49 13.04
C PHE A 200 6.13 -2.83 11.80
N PRO A 201 5.34 -2.40 10.80
CA PRO A 201 5.89 -1.77 9.60
C PRO A 201 6.49 -0.39 9.89
N VAL A 202 6.13 0.26 11.00
CA VAL A 202 6.66 1.58 11.41
C VAL A 202 7.38 1.43 12.76
N THR A 203 8.72 1.41 12.75
CA THR A 203 9.50 1.11 13.97
C THR A 203 9.84 2.36 14.80
N GLY A 204 9.44 3.55 14.35
CA GLY A 204 9.70 4.83 15.02
C GLY A 204 8.45 5.68 15.22
N THR A 205 8.67 6.94 15.59
CA THR A 205 7.63 7.98 15.60
C THR A 205 8.09 9.11 14.71
N TYR A 206 7.33 9.38 13.66
CA TYR A 206 7.70 10.34 12.63
C TYR A 206 6.61 11.41 12.51
N SER A 207 6.98 12.68 12.69
CA SER A 207 6.08 13.79 12.33
C SER A 207 5.94 13.87 10.81
N LEU A 208 4.84 14.46 10.33
CA LEU A 208 4.51 14.48 8.91
C LEU A 208 4.56 15.91 8.35
N GLN A 209 5.18 16.05 7.19
CA GLN A 209 5.06 17.23 6.35
C GLN A 209 4.13 16.93 5.18
N PHE A 210 3.31 17.90 4.81
CA PHE A 210 2.31 17.78 3.75
C PHE A 210 2.58 18.74 2.60
N GLU A 211 2.45 18.23 1.38
CA GLU A 211 2.53 19.03 0.15
C GLU A 211 1.36 18.69 -0.77
N LYS A 212 0.61 19.70 -1.22
CA LYS A 212 -0.47 19.49 -2.20
C LYS A 212 0.14 19.23 -3.57
N THR A 213 -0.30 18.17 -4.24
CA THR A 213 0.16 17.76 -5.56
C THR A 213 -0.99 17.38 -6.49
N GLN A 214 -0.67 17.14 -7.75
CA GLN A 214 -1.49 16.35 -8.66
C GLN A 214 -0.84 14.98 -8.81
N ASP A 215 -1.65 13.92 -8.75
CA ASP A 215 -1.21 12.54 -8.83
C ASP A 215 -1.75 11.93 -10.12
N PRO A 216 -0.92 11.80 -11.18
CA PRO A 216 -1.32 11.13 -12.42
C PRO A 216 -1.80 9.71 -12.16
N LEU A 217 -2.57 9.15 -13.11
CA LEU A 217 -3.01 7.76 -13.00
C LEU A 217 -1.81 6.81 -12.91
N SER A 218 -1.74 6.10 -11.79
CA SER A 218 -0.76 5.05 -11.52
C SER A 218 -0.98 3.85 -12.43
N ILE A 219 0.12 3.24 -12.91
CA ILE A 219 0.07 2.02 -13.71
C ILE A 219 -0.42 0.79 -12.94
N SER A 220 -0.30 0.80 -11.61
CA SER A 220 -0.73 -0.29 -10.73
C SER A 220 -2.19 -0.13 -10.27
N ASP A 221 -2.82 1.03 -10.51
CA ASP A 221 -4.24 1.22 -10.20
C ASP A 221 -5.10 0.47 -11.23
N VAL A 222 -6.15 -0.23 -10.77
CA VAL A 222 -7.10 -0.98 -11.60
C VAL A 222 -7.69 -0.16 -12.75
N ARG A 223 -7.73 1.17 -12.63
CA ARG A 223 -8.24 2.07 -13.68
C ARG A 223 -7.29 2.16 -14.88
N PHE A 224 -5.99 1.90 -14.72
CA PHE A 224 -5.01 1.96 -15.80
C PHE A 224 -5.36 1.03 -16.95
N SER A 225 -5.56 -0.27 -16.67
CA SER A 225 -5.92 -1.26 -17.70
C SER A 225 -7.30 -1.01 -18.32
N ARG A 226 -8.18 -0.26 -17.64
CA ARG A 226 -9.47 0.16 -18.19
C ARG A 226 -9.30 1.30 -19.19
N LEU A 227 -8.40 2.23 -18.91
CA LEU A 227 -8.10 3.39 -19.75
C LEU A 227 -7.21 3.02 -20.94
N ILE A 228 -6.10 2.34 -20.68
CA ILE A 228 -5.11 1.92 -21.69
C ILE A 228 -5.43 0.49 -22.12
N LYS A 229 -6.25 0.36 -23.17
CA LYS A 229 -6.61 -0.95 -23.74
C LYS A 229 -5.38 -1.62 -24.35
N GLY A 230 -5.25 -2.93 -24.14
CA GLY A 230 -4.08 -3.69 -24.61
C GLY A 230 -2.80 -3.36 -23.84
N SER A 231 -2.90 -2.83 -22.62
CA SER A 231 -1.71 -2.48 -21.81
C SER A 231 -0.73 -3.63 -21.61
N SER A 232 -1.20 -4.88 -21.62
CA SER A 232 -0.36 -6.09 -21.54
C SER A 232 0.51 -6.33 -22.78
N GLU A 233 0.22 -5.66 -23.89
CA GLU A 233 0.91 -5.82 -25.18
C GLU A 233 1.87 -4.65 -25.48
N LEU A 234 2.01 -3.70 -24.56
CA LEU A 234 2.91 -2.56 -24.73
C LEU A 234 4.37 -3.05 -24.84
N PRO A 235 5.20 -2.42 -25.69
CA PRO A 235 6.63 -2.73 -25.77
C PRO A 235 7.33 -2.55 -24.42
N ASP A 236 8.31 -3.40 -24.12
CA ASP A 236 9.09 -3.37 -22.86
C ASP A 236 9.65 -1.97 -22.56
N GLU A 237 10.18 -1.26 -23.57
CA GLU A 237 10.72 0.10 -23.40
C GLU A 237 9.68 1.14 -22.97
N VAL A 238 8.42 0.96 -23.39
CA VAL A 238 7.30 1.80 -22.99
C VAL A 238 6.92 1.46 -21.55
N TRP A 239 6.85 0.16 -21.24
CA TRP A 239 6.56 -0.33 -19.90
C TRP A 239 7.60 0.15 -18.87
N ASP A 240 8.88 -0.01 -19.14
CA ASP A 240 9.96 0.43 -18.25
C ASP A 240 9.86 1.92 -17.90
N LYS A 241 9.52 2.74 -18.90
CA LYS A 241 9.36 4.19 -18.71
C LYS A 241 8.10 4.52 -17.92
N LEU A 242 6.99 3.84 -18.18
CA LEU A 242 5.75 4.02 -17.43
C LEU A 242 5.91 3.55 -15.98
N SER A 243 6.54 2.40 -15.73
CA SER A 243 6.82 1.87 -14.40
C SER A 243 7.71 2.79 -13.58
N ARG A 244 8.70 3.44 -14.21
CA ARG A 244 9.55 4.42 -13.53
C ARG A 244 8.83 5.72 -13.19
N ASP A 245 8.09 6.27 -14.14
CA ASP A 245 7.57 7.64 -14.04
C ASP A 245 6.14 7.70 -13.44
N TYR A 246 5.40 6.59 -13.47
CA TYR A 246 3.97 6.49 -13.12
C TYR A 246 3.66 5.30 -12.21
N SER A 247 4.63 4.83 -11.39
CA SER A 247 4.37 3.81 -10.38
C SER A 247 3.30 4.22 -9.38
N GLY A 248 3.21 5.52 -9.06
CA GLY A 248 2.30 6.06 -8.05
C GLY A 248 2.78 5.88 -6.60
N GLY A 249 4.04 5.47 -6.41
CA GLY A 249 4.64 5.25 -5.09
C GLY A 249 4.77 6.52 -4.24
N GLY A 250 5.28 6.33 -3.02
CA GLY A 250 5.39 7.33 -1.97
C GLY A 250 4.16 7.40 -1.05
N SER A 251 4.35 7.97 0.13
CA SER A 251 3.27 8.15 1.10
C SER A 251 2.38 9.35 0.71
N LYS A 252 1.06 9.18 0.77
CA LYS A 252 0.10 10.22 0.36
C LYS A 252 -1.31 10.04 0.91
N ILE A 253 -2.07 11.13 0.94
CA ILE A 253 -3.53 11.17 1.13
C ILE A 253 -4.17 11.43 -0.23
N CYS A 254 -5.28 10.74 -0.52
CA CYS A 254 -5.97 10.80 -1.82
C CYS A 254 -5.06 10.35 -2.99
N GLY A 255 -5.48 10.63 -4.22
CA GLY A 255 -4.76 10.20 -5.44
C GLY A 255 -5.13 8.79 -5.89
N HIS A 256 -4.26 8.21 -6.72
CA HIS A 256 -4.33 6.82 -7.20
C HIS A 256 -3.43 5.92 -6.37
N ALA A 257 -3.84 4.68 -6.15
CA ALA A 257 -3.04 3.78 -5.31
C ALA A 257 -1.85 3.17 -6.08
N PHE A 258 -0.81 2.87 -5.32
CA PHE A 258 0.30 2.03 -5.71
C PHE A 258 0.22 0.67 -5.01
N PHE A 259 0.65 -0.36 -5.72
CA PHE A 259 0.75 -1.75 -5.28
C PHE A 259 2.02 -2.34 -5.88
N THR A 260 2.72 -3.20 -5.13
CA THR A 260 3.84 -3.98 -5.67
C THR A 260 3.35 -5.24 -6.40
N GLN A 261 2.17 -5.73 -6.04
CA GLN A 261 1.51 -6.89 -6.63
C GLN A 261 0.30 -6.46 -7.45
N ASN A 262 -0.89 -6.98 -7.14
CA ASN A 262 -2.13 -6.69 -7.85
C ASN A 262 -3.04 -5.78 -7.02
N ASP A 263 -3.70 -4.82 -7.69
CA ASP A 263 -4.73 -4.01 -7.06
C ASP A 263 -5.88 -4.92 -6.55
N PRO A 264 -6.11 -5.00 -5.23
CA PRO A 264 -7.11 -5.90 -4.65
C PRO A 264 -8.54 -5.48 -4.99
N ARG A 265 -8.74 -4.25 -5.51
CA ARG A 265 -10.02 -3.73 -6.01
C ARG A 265 -10.33 -4.23 -7.42
N ALA A 266 -9.37 -4.86 -8.09
CA ALA A 266 -9.61 -5.56 -9.34
C ALA A 266 -10.59 -6.71 -9.13
N LYS A 267 -11.51 -6.88 -10.08
CA LYS A 267 -12.53 -7.93 -10.02
C LYS A 267 -11.90 -9.29 -10.33
N ALA A 268 -12.35 -10.34 -9.66
CA ALA A 268 -12.33 -11.66 -10.27
C ALA A 268 -13.22 -11.63 -11.54
N LYS A 269 -12.84 -12.34 -12.61
CA LYS A 269 -13.64 -12.39 -13.86
C LYS A 269 -15.11 -12.72 -13.52
N GLY A 270 -16.03 -11.82 -13.87
CA GLY A 270 -17.49 -12.02 -13.75
C GLY A 270 -18.20 -11.27 -12.62
N GLU A 271 -17.51 -10.59 -11.71
CA GLU A 271 -18.15 -9.87 -10.60
C GLU A 271 -18.48 -8.41 -10.93
N VAL A 272 -19.51 -7.82 -10.30
CA VAL A 272 -19.82 -6.37 -10.37
C VAL A 272 -18.95 -5.63 -9.33
N ALA A 273 -18.46 -4.43 -9.65
CA ALA A 273 -17.61 -3.70 -8.73
C ALA A 273 -18.48 -3.31 -7.53
N GLN A 274 -18.15 -3.80 -6.33
CA GLN A 274 -18.86 -3.38 -5.12
C GLN A 274 -18.43 -1.95 -4.75
N GLY A 275 -19.01 -0.98 -5.44
CA GLY A 275 -18.79 0.45 -5.20
C GLY A 275 -17.44 0.98 -5.66
N GLU A 276 -17.34 2.31 -5.68
CA GLU A 276 -16.07 3.01 -5.91
C GLU A 276 -15.32 3.12 -4.58
N TRP A 277 -14.11 2.55 -4.52
CA TRP A 277 -13.17 2.69 -3.41
C TRP A 277 -12.07 3.67 -3.81
N ILE A 278 -11.95 4.76 -3.06
CA ILE A 278 -10.92 5.79 -3.26
C ILE A 278 -9.85 5.68 -2.18
N LEU A 279 -8.62 6.09 -2.52
CA LEU A 279 -7.50 6.05 -1.58
C LEU A 279 -7.71 7.07 -0.46
N LEU A 280 -7.73 6.59 0.78
CA LEU A 280 -7.77 7.45 1.97
C LEU A 280 -6.34 7.79 2.41
N LEU A 281 -5.48 6.78 2.54
CA LEU A 281 -4.08 6.94 2.92
C LEU A 281 -3.24 5.83 2.26
N GLN A 282 -2.04 6.19 1.81
CA GLN A 282 -0.98 5.29 1.40
C GLN A 282 0.27 5.59 2.23
N ILE A 283 0.91 4.55 2.74
CA ILE A 283 2.18 4.62 3.47
C ILE A 283 3.14 3.69 2.75
N ASP A 284 4.12 4.26 2.08
CA ASP A 284 5.14 3.50 1.37
C ASP A 284 6.33 3.18 2.29
N SER A 285 7.09 2.14 1.94
CA SER A 285 8.35 1.85 2.64
C SER A 285 9.35 3.00 2.45
N GLU A 286 10.01 3.41 3.53
CA GLU A 286 10.99 4.51 3.52
C GLU A 286 12.10 4.27 4.55
N PHE A 287 13.34 4.36 4.08
CA PHE A 287 14.55 4.07 4.85
C PHE A 287 15.53 5.26 4.92
N LYS A 288 15.14 6.41 4.37
CA LYS A 288 16.01 7.59 4.25
C LYS A 288 15.99 8.39 5.55
N GLU A 289 17.06 9.15 5.79
CA GLU A 289 17.11 10.16 6.87
C GLU A 289 16.77 9.60 8.27
N GLY A 290 17.05 8.31 8.47
CA GLY A 290 16.79 7.59 9.72
C GLY A 290 15.31 7.30 10.00
N ILE A 291 14.46 7.41 8.97
CA ILE A 291 13.14 6.79 8.90
C ILE A 291 13.32 5.28 8.68
N SER A 292 12.44 4.48 9.28
CA SER A 292 12.38 3.03 9.12
C SER A 292 10.90 2.64 9.07
N ILE A 293 10.39 2.69 7.84
CA ILE A 293 9.07 2.18 7.47
C ILE A 293 9.33 1.02 6.51
N ASN A 294 8.94 -0.19 6.88
CA ASN A 294 9.16 -1.39 6.08
C ASN A 294 7.92 -2.28 6.02
N TRP A 295 7.34 -2.38 4.85
CA TRP A 295 6.26 -3.32 4.56
C TRP A 295 6.84 -4.58 3.92
N GLY A 296 7.23 -5.57 4.73
CA GLY A 296 7.76 -6.84 4.22
C GLY A 296 9.05 -6.65 3.41
N ASP A 297 9.03 -7.03 2.13
CA ASP A 297 10.10 -6.74 1.16
C ASP A 297 9.84 -5.41 0.41
N SER A 298 10.01 -4.29 1.12
CA SER A 298 9.91 -2.92 0.56
C SER A 298 8.58 -2.62 -0.13
N GLY A 299 7.48 -3.05 0.49
CA GLY A 299 6.12 -2.88 0.00
C GLY A 299 5.43 -1.57 0.36
N VAL A 300 4.10 -1.59 0.31
CA VAL A 300 3.25 -0.42 0.56
C VAL A 300 1.97 -0.82 1.29
N GLY A 301 1.53 0.02 2.24
CA GLY A 301 0.23 -0.09 2.90
C GLY A 301 -0.78 0.93 2.38
N ASN A 302 -2.03 0.51 2.18
CA ASN A 302 -3.12 1.36 1.70
C ASN A 302 -4.37 1.22 2.58
N VAL A 303 -5.10 2.33 2.75
CA VAL A 303 -6.46 2.35 3.28
C VAL A 303 -7.38 3.00 2.26
N PHE A 304 -8.51 2.38 1.96
CA PHE A 304 -9.53 2.89 1.06
C PHE A 304 -10.85 3.15 1.78
N ILE A 305 -11.61 4.10 1.25
CA ILE A 305 -12.95 4.46 1.73
C ILE A 305 -13.88 4.65 0.54
N ARG A 306 -15.19 4.48 0.75
CA ARG A 306 -16.19 4.84 -0.27
C ARG A 306 -16.48 6.34 -0.21
N PRO A 307 -16.64 7.04 -1.34
CA PRO A 307 -16.98 8.46 -1.34
C PRO A 307 -18.22 8.81 -0.50
N ALA A 308 -19.24 7.96 -0.51
CA ALA A 308 -20.46 8.16 0.25
C ALA A 308 -20.27 8.05 1.78
N ASP A 309 -19.31 7.24 2.23
CA ASP A 309 -18.98 7.09 3.65
C ASP A 309 -18.08 8.27 4.09
N LEU A 310 -17.10 8.65 3.26
CA LEU A 310 -16.25 9.83 3.48
C LEU A 310 -17.06 11.12 3.60
N ALA A 311 -18.05 11.33 2.72
CA ALA A 311 -18.93 12.50 2.76
C ALA A 311 -19.74 12.60 4.07
N LYS A 312 -20.00 11.46 4.74
CA LYS A 312 -20.66 11.39 6.04
C LYS A 312 -19.67 11.39 7.21
N LYS A 313 -18.37 11.42 6.94
CA LYS A 313 -17.28 11.19 7.91
C LYS A 313 -17.44 9.86 8.64
N ASP A 314 -17.98 8.85 7.96
CA ASP A 314 -18.16 7.51 8.48
C ASP A 314 -16.98 6.62 8.09
N PHE A 315 -16.12 6.32 9.06
CA PHE A 315 -14.92 5.50 8.87
C PHE A 315 -15.11 4.06 9.36
N SER A 316 -16.36 3.62 9.63
CA SER A 316 -16.62 2.26 10.09
C SER A 316 -16.60 1.22 8.96
N ASN A 317 -16.49 1.65 7.70
CA ASN A 317 -16.41 0.77 6.53
C ASN A 317 -15.27 1.21 5.62
N VAL A 318 -14.10 0.61 5.84
CA VAL A 318 -12.84 0.95 5.18
C VAL A 318 -12.14 -0.33 4.74
N TRP A 319 -11.32 -0.24 3.71
CA TRP A 319 -10.56 -1.39 3.21
C TRP A 319 -9.09 -1.14 3.47
N TYR A 320 -8.49 -1.95 4.34
CA TYR A 320 -7.04 -1.97 4.55
C TYR A 320 -6.38 -3.06 3.69
N ASN A 321 -5.28 -2.71 3.04
CA ASN A 321 -4.43 -3.61 2.26
C ASN A 321 -2.97 -3.28 2.53
N TRP A 322 -2.09 -4.27 2.39
CA TRP A 322 -0.69 -4.03 2.11
C TRP A 322 -0.16 -5.18 1.25
N ASP A 323 0.87 -4.90 0.46
CA ASP A 323 1.63 -5.90 -0.29
C ASP A 323 3.12 -5.54 -0.29
N CYS A 324 3.96 -6.47 -0.73
CA CYS A 324 5.39 -6.27 -0.93
C CYS A 324 5.87 -7.02 -2.18
N TYR A 325 7.12 -6.79 -2.59
CA TYR A 325 7.71 -7.48 -3.75
C TYR A 325 7.86 -8.99 -3.53
#